data_AF-A0A936SW31-F1
#
_entry.id   AF-A0A936SW31-F1
#
_cell.length_a   1.000
_cell.length_b   1.000
_cell.length_c   1.000
_cell.angle_alpha   90.00
_cell.angle_beta   90.00
_cell.angle_gamma   90.00
#
_symmetry.space_group_name_H-M   'P 1'
#
loop_
_entity.id
_entity.type
_entity.pdbx_description
1 polymer ?
#
loop_
_entity_poly.entity_id
_entity_poly.type
_entity_poly.pdbx_seq_one_letter_code
_entity_poly.pdbx_strand_id
1 'polypeptide(L)'
;MSKVTGAAYGGPLEISLKDLDGHLIDLPKNAMQRLRSAQDGIDDVITELAQSVPLHGEDAGITSKLYQSFVDDTAIIEKFEAGERELEKLLEVVRESRARKVHNRENTIAQMADAAKSTAHRTGDKSILAPFEKTIRYNSQIAEKAAQTRRKNAEAKAAEGNPPDGNGTP
;
A
#
# COMPACT_ATOMS: atom_id res chain seq x y z
N MET A 1 24.08 8.44 3.13
CA MET A 1 22.74 7.81 3.11
C MET A 1 21.72 8.93 3.30
N SER A 2 20.76 9.09 2.38
CA SER A 2 19.71 10.10 2.54
C SER A 2 18.82 9.71 3.71
N LYS A 3 18.57 10.64 4.64
CA LYS A 3 17.55 10.43 5.67
C LYS A 3 16.20 10.58 5.01
N VAL A 4 15.35 9.56 5.08
CA VAL A 4 13.93 9.72 4.74
C VAL A 4 13.31 10.63 5.81
N THR A 5 13.07 11.88 5.42
CA THR A 5 12.42 12.91 6.24
C THR A 5 10.92 12.95 5.94
N GLY A 6 10.10 13.00 6.97
CA GLY A 6 8.67 13.24 6.89
C GLY A 6 8.20 13.93 8.16
N ALA A 7 7.12 14.70 8.06
CA ALA A 7 6.47 15.31 9.22
C ALA A 7 5.93 14.22 10.16
N ALA A 8 5.78 14.55 11.45
CA ALA A 8 5.02 13.70 12.34
C ALA A 8 3.57 13.65 11.86
N TYR A 9 2.93 12.48 11.96
CA TYR A 9 1.51 12.37 11.67
C TYR A 9 0.74 13.22 12.69
N GLY A 10 -0.03 14.17 12.18
CA GLY A 10 -0.83 15.10 12.99
C GLY A 10 -2.34 14.80 12.96
N GLY A 11 -2.74 13.69 12.34
CA GLY A 11 -4.14 13.27 12.31
C GLY A 11 -4.56 12.47 13.54
N PRO A 12 -5.82 12.00 13.59
CA PRO A 12 -6.35 11.22 14.70
C PRO A 12 -5.60 9.90 14.88
N LEU A 13 -5.29 9.55 16.14
CA LEU A 13 -4.64 8.29 16.51
C LEU A 13 -5.62 7.21 16.95
N GLU A 14 -6.89 7.58 17.13
CA GLU A 14 -7.98 6.71 17.51
C GLU A 14 -9.12 6.92 16.53
N ILE A 15 -9.60 5.84 15.95
CA ILE A 15 -10.76 5.80 15.07
C ILE A 15 -11.75 4.83 15.72
N SER A 16 -12.97 5.30 15.96
CA SER A 16 -14.02 4.52 16.62
C SER A 16 -15.17 4.30 15.64
N LEU A 17 -15.59 3.05 15.49
CA LEU A 17 -16.78 2.66 14.72
C LEU A 17 -17.96 2.30 15.64
N LYS A 18 -17.96 2.82 16.87
CA LYS A 18 -18.95 2.45 17.89
C LYS A 18 -20.38 2.86 17.51
N ASP A 19 -20.52 3.92 16.72
CA ASP A 19 -21.79 4.37 16.16
C ASP A 19 -22.34 3.44 15.06
N LEU A 20 -21.52 2.51 14.58
CA LEU A 20 -21.87 1.45 13.62
C LEU A 20 -22.07 0.09 14.31
N ASP A 21 -22.10 0.06 15.65
CA ASP A 21 -22.40 -1.15 16.41
C ASP A 21 -23.76 -1.73 16.00
N GLY A 22 -23.82 -3.06 15.85
CA GLY A 22 -24.99 -3.75 15.30
C GLY A 22 -25.11 -3.75 13.77
N HIS A 23 -24.37 -2.89 13.04
CA HIS A 23 -24.30 -2.90 11.57
C HIS A 23 -23.02 -3.56 11.02
N LEU A 24 -21.97 -3.65 11.84
CA LEU A 24 -20.70 -4.31 11.47
C LEU A 24 -20.87 -5.83 11.35
N ILE A 25 -20.53 -6.38 10.19
CA ILE A 25 -20.63 -7.82 9.90
C ILE A 25 -19.29 -8.33 9.35
N ASP A 26 -18.73 -9.36 9.98
CA ASP A 26 -17.58 -10.10 9.46
C ASP A 26 -18.05 -11.15 8.45
N LEU A 27 -17.94 -10.81 7.17
CA LEU A 27 -18.33 -11.69 6.08
C LEU A 27 -17.28 -12.79 5.88
N PRO A 28 -17.68 -14.06 5.65
CA PRO A 28 -16.72 -15.12 5.41
C PRO A 28 -15.94 -14.87 4.12
N LYS A 29 -14.76 -15.48 4.03
CA LYS A 29 -13.87 -15.31 2.88
C LYS A 29 -14.62 -15.51 1.55
N ASN A 30 -14.43 -14.57 0.62
CA ASN A 30 -15.05 -14.49 -0.71
C ASN A 30 -16.55 -14.17 -0.75
N ALA A 31 -17.24 -13.94 0.37
CA ALA A 31 -18.65 -13.60 0.36
C ALA A 31 -18.97 -12.27 -0.35
N MET A 32 -18.00 -11.35 -0.43
CA MET A 32 -18.14 -10.08 -1.16
C MET A 32 -18.33 -10.24 -2.68
N GLN A 33 -17.91 -11.36 -3.28
CA GLN A 33 -17.85 -11.50 -4.74
C GLN A 33 -19.21 -11.44 -5.47
N ARG A 34 -20.31 -11.67 -4.75
CA ARG A 34 -21.67 -11.70 -5.32
C ARG A 34 -22.57 -10.60 -4.77
N LEU A 35 -22.03 -9.71 -3.94
CA LEU A 35 -22.78 -8.56 -3.46
C LEU A 35 -22.95 -7.56 -4.60
N ARG A 36 -24.10 -6.89 -4.63
CA ARG A 36 -24.32 -5.79 -5.57
C ARG A 36 -23.53 -4.57 -5.09
N SER A 37 -22.99 -3.81 -6.01
CA SER A 37 -22.38 -2.51 -5.74
C SER A 37 -23.30 -1.39 -6.22
N ALA A 38 -23.12 -0.20 -5.66
CA ALA A 38 -23.60 1.02 -6.29
C ALA A 38 -23.14 1.08 -7.75
N GLN A 39 -23.99 1.63 -8.60
CA GLN A 39 -23.72 1.85 -10.02
C GLN A 39 -23.60 3.36 -10.26
N ASP A 40 -23.03 3.71 -11.40
CA ASP A 40 -22.99 5.11 -11.85
C ASP A 40 -24.41 5.69 -11.88
N GLY A 41 -24.58 6.90 -11.31
CA GLY A 41 -25.87 7.59 -11.21
C GLY A 41 -26.68 7.29 -9.95
N ILE A 42 -26.13 6.60 -8.95
CA ILE A 42 -26.85 6.32 -7.70
C ILE A 42 -27.31 7.59 -6.96
N ASP A 43 -26.52 8.66 -6.98
CA ASP A 43 -26.86 9.93 -6.31
C ASP A 43 -28.09 10.61 -6.93
N ASP A 44 -28.22 10.52 -8.26
CA ASP A 44 -29.38 11.01 -8.98
C ASP A 44 -30.63 10.20 -8.59
N VAL A 45 -30.50 8.88 -8.45
CA VAL A 45 -31.59 8.00 -8.00
C VAL A 45 -31.98 8.30 -6.55
N ILE A 46 -31.03 8.50 -5.65
CA ILE A 46 -31.30 8.89 -4.25
C ILE A 46 -32.08 10.20 -4.22
N THR A 47 -31.64 11.19 -5.01
CA THR A 47 -32.28 12.51 -5.10
C THR A 47 -33.69 12.41 -5.67
N GLU A 48 -33.88 11.64 -6.74
CA GLU A 48 -35.19 11.39 -7.36
C GLU A 48 -36.14 10.74 -6.34
N LEU A 49 -35.72 9.64 -5.70
CA LEU A 49 -36.56 8.92 -4.73
C LEU A 49 -36.93 9.83 -3.54
N ALA A 50 -36.02 10.68 -3.09
CA ALA A 50 -36.28 11.63 -2.02
C ALA A 50 -37.36 12.67 -2.36
N GLN A 51 -37.51 13.03 -3.63
CA GLN A 51 -38.51 13.99 -4.09
C GLN A 51 -39.82 13.32 -4.51
N SER A 52 -39.73 12.18 -5.19
CA SER A 52 -40.87 11.50 -5.82
C SER A 52 -41.66 10.63 -4.86
N VAL A 53 -41.02 9.92 -3.92
CA VAL A 53 -41.72 9.02 -3.00
C VAL A 53 -42.73 9.75 -2.10
N PRO A 54 -42.43 10.94 -1.53
CA PRO A 54 -43.41 11.68 -0.75
C PRO A 54 -44.66 12.10 -1.54
N LEU A 55 -44.54 12.27 -2.86
CA LEU A 55 -45.61 12.76 -3.73
C LEU A 55 -46.40 11.63 -4.40
N HIS A 56 -45.72 10.55 -4.78
CA HIS A 56 -46.26 9.50 -5.66
C HIS A 56 -46.03 8.07 -5.12
N GLY A 57 -45.42 7.93 -3.94
CA GLY A 57 -45.05 6.63 -3.40
C GLY A 57 -46.24 5.70 -3.17
N GLU A 58 -47.36 6.23 -2.67
CA GLU A 58 -48.57 5.44 -2.43
C GLU A 58 -49.17 4.91 -3.75
N ASP A 59 -49.30 5.79 -4.76
CA ASP A 59 -49.79 5.41 -6.09
C ASP A 59 -48.86 4.38 -6.77
N ALA A 60 -47.56 4.44 -6.50
CA ALA A 60 -46.55 3.50 -6.99
C ALA A 60 -46.48 2.19 -6.16
N GLY A 61 -47.25 2.05 -5.09
CA GLY A 61 -47.21 0.89 -4.19
C GLY A 61 -45.94 0.82 -3.32
N ILE A 62 -45.20 1.91 -3.19
CA ILE A 62 -44.01 2.02 -2.33
C ILE A 62 -44.46 2.26 -0.90
N THR A 63 -44.36 1.23 -0.07
CA THR A 63 -44.68 1.37 1.36
C THR A 63 -43.69 2.31 2.06
N SER A 64 -44.17 3.09 3.03
CA SER A 64 -43.32 3.96 3.85
C SER A 64 -42.18 3.20 4.55
N LYS A 65 -42.44 1.96 4.98
CA LYS A 65 -41.44 1.08 5.58
C LYS A 65 -40.29 0.76 4.62
N LEU A 66 -40.60 0.42 3.36
CA LEU A 66 -39.59 0.12 2.36
C LEU A 66 -38.70 1.34 2.09
N TYR A 67 -39.32 2.51 1.92
CA TYR A 67 -38.58 3.74 1.70
C TYR A 67 -37.73 4.13 2.92
N GLN A 68 -38.25 3.97 4.14
CA GLN A 68 -37.48 4.23 5.35
C GLN A 68 -36.25 3.32 5.45
N SER A 69 -36.38 2.02 5.15
CA SER A 69 -35.22 1.11 5.14
C SER A 69 -34.17 1.55 4.11
N PHE A 70 -34.58 2.01 2.93
CA PHE A 70 -33.65 2.58 1.95
C PHE A 70 -32.91 3.81 2.47
N VAL A 71 -33.62 4.74 3.12
CA VAL A 71 -33.01 5.94 3.73
C VAL A 71 -32.02 5.56 4.83
N ASP A 72 -32.42 4.62 5.70
CA ASP A 72 -31.57 4.16 6.81
C ASP A 72 -30.30 3.47 6.29
N ASP A 73 -30.42 2.57 5.31
CA ASP A 73 -29.28 1.87 4.71
C ASP A 73 -28.33 2.86 4.00
N THR A 74 -28.87 3.84 3.28
CA THR A 74 -28.08 4.89 2.61
C THR A 74 -27.27 5.69 3.62
N ALA A 75 -27.89 6.12 4.72
CA ALA A 75 -27.20 6.88 5.77
C ALA A 75 -26.13 6.03 6.50
N ILE A 76 -26.33 4.72 6.66
CA ILE A 76 -25.34 3.83 7.25
C ILE A 76 -24.15 3.59 6.30
N ILE A 77 -24.41 3.44 4.99
CA ILE A 77 -23.35 3.31 3.98
C ILE A 77 -22.43 4.54 3.99
N GLU A 78 -22.98 5.75 4.04
CA GLU A 78 -22.18 6.99 4.11
C GLU A 78 -21.24 7.01 5.33
N LYS A 79 -21.72 6.51 6.48
CA LYS A 79 -20.89 6.38 7.69
C LYS A 79 -19.80 5.32 7.54
N PHE A 80 -20.10 4.18 6.91
CA PHE A 80 -19.09 3.17 6.60
C PHE A 80 -17.99 3.76 5.72
N GLU A 81 -18.34 4.46 4.63
CA GLU A 81 -17.36 5.06 3.73
C GLU A 81 -16.49 6.12 4.43
N ALA A 82 -17.09 6.91 5.34
CA ALA A 82 -16.32 7.86 6.14
C ALA A 82 -15.31 7.15 7.06
N GLY A 83 -15.75 6.12 7.77
CA GLY A 83 -14.87 5.31 8.62
C GLY A 83 -13.76 4.60 7.82
N GLU A 84 -14.08 4.07 6.65
CA GLU A 84 -13.11 3.43 5.74
C GLU A 84 -12.01 4.41 5.35
N ARG A 85 -12.35 5.63 4.91
CA ARG A 85 -11.34 6.65 4.54
C ARG A 85 -10.39 6.97 5.69
N GLU A 86 -10.89 7.08 6.92
CA GLU A 86 -10.05 7.34 8.09
C GLU A 86 -9.14 6.15 8.40
N LEU A 87 -9.68 4.92 8.37
CA LEU A 87 -8.93 3.70 8.63
C LEU A 87 -7.84 3.45 7.59
N GLU A 88 -8.15 3.67 6.32
CA GLU A 88 -7.20 3.59 5.21
C GLU A 88 -6.05 4.57 5.41
N LYS A 89 -6.34 5.82 5.81
CA LYS A 89 -5.29 6.80 6.05
C LYS A 89 -4.39 6.40 7.21
N LEU A 90 -4.96 5.92 8.32
CA LEU A 90 -4.16 5.46 9.45
C LEU A 90 -3.32 4.23 9.09
N LEU A 91 -3.87 3.30 8.31
CA LEU A 91 -3.15 2.14 7.79
C LEU A 91 -1.99 2.54 6.87
N GLU A 92 -2.19 3.52 6.00
CA GLU A 92 -1.14 4.12 5.16
C GLU A 92 0.01 4.64 6.04
N VAL A 93 -0.29 5.46 7.05
CA VAL A 93 0.70 6.03 7.98
C VAL A 93 1.48 4.94 8.72
N VAL A 94 0.81 3.86 9.14
CA VAL A 94 1.47 2.71 9.77
C VAL A 94 2.42 2.02 8.79
N ARG A 95 2.00 1.83 7.54
CA ARG A 95 2.84 1.22 6.48
C ARG A 95 4.06 2.08 6.16
N GLU A 96 3.90 3.38 6.02
CA GLU A 96 4.98 4.35 5.80
C GLU A 96 5.96 4.38 6.97
N SER A 97 5.44 4.44 8.20
CA SER A 97 6.24 4.44 9.42
C SER A 97 7.07 3.15 9.54
N ARG A 98 6.46 2.00 9.22
CA ARG A 98 7.17 0.71 9.15
C ARG A 98 8.26 0.74 8.09
N ALA A 99 7.97 1.20 6.87
CA ALA A 99 8.95 1.29 5.79
C ALA A 99 10.14 2.16 6.18
N ARG A 100 9.90 3.31 6.83
CA ARG A 100 10.95 4.18 7.37
C ARG A 100 11.79 3.48 8.43
N LYS A 101 11.17 2.76 9.37
CA LYS A 101 11.91 2.00 10.41
C LYS A 101 12.74 0.88 9.80
N VAL A 102 12.22 0.18 8.80
CA VAL A 102 12.98 -0.83 8.03
C VAL A 102 14.18 -0.17 7.36
N HIS A 103 13.98 0.91 6.61
CA HIS A 103 15.07 1.63 5.95
C HIS A 103 16.17 2.07 6.94
N ASN A 104 15.78 2.63 8.09
CA ASN A 104 16.73 3.03 9.13
C ASN A 104 17.51 1.84 9.67
N ARG A 105 16.84 0.69 9.90
CA ARG A 105 17.50 -0.54 10.33
C ARG A 105 18.52 -1.02 9.30
N GLU A 106 18.17 -1.04 8.02
CA GLU A 106 19.10 -1.45 6.95
C GLU A 106 20.33 -0.53 6.87
N ASN A 107 20.13 0.79 7.03
CA ASN A 107 21.22 1.76 7.12
C ASN A 107 22.14 1.50 8.32
N THR A 108 21.57 1.21 9.49
CA THR A 108 22.33 0.86 10.69
C THR A 108 23.13 -0.43 10.49
N ILE A 109 22.54 -1.46 9.86
CA ILE A 109 23.25 -2.71 9.52
C ILE A 109 24.45 -2.44 8.61
N ALA A 110 24.29 -1.57 7.60
CA ALA A 110 25.39 -1.19 6.72
C ALA A 110 26.52 -0.48 7.49
N GLN A 111 26.18 0.47 8.36
CA GLN A 111 27.16 1.14 9.21
C GLN A 111 27.92 0.17 10.12
N MET A 112 27.22 -0.81 10.71
CA MET A 112 27.85 -1.84 11.54
C MET A 112 28.80 -2.74 10.74
N ALA A 113 28.39 -3.16 9.54
CA ALA A 113 29.24 -3.95 8.65
C ALA A 113 30.50 -3.18 8.23
N ASP A 114 30.36 -1.91 7.89
CA ASP A 114 31.49 -1.05 7.52
C ASP A 114 32.42 -0.78 8.69
N ALA A 115 31.88 -0.58 9.90
CA ALA A 115 32.68 -0.42 11.11
C ALA A 115 33.52 -1.67 11.41
N ALA A 116 32.92 -2.87 11.31
CA ALA A 116 33.64 -4.13 11.51
C ALA A 116 34.78 -4.31 10.49
N LYS A 117 34.50 -4.07 9.19
CA LYS A 117 35.51 -4.11 8.12
C LYS A 117 36.63 -3.10 8.32
N SER A 118 36.26 -1.85 8.64
CA SER A 118 37.21 -0.75 8.85
C SER A 118 38.13 -1.01 10.04
N THR A 119 37.60 -1.55 11.14
CA THR A 119 38.39 -1.89 12.32
C THR A 119 39.34 -3.05 12.06
N ALA A 120 38.87 -4.14 11.43
CA ALA A 120 39.73 -5.26 11.03
C ALA A 120 40.86 -4.81 10.10
N HIS A 121 40.57 -3.92 9.14
CA HIS A 121 41.57 -3.35 8.25
C HIS A 121 42.59 -2.47 8.99
N ARG A 122 42.14 -1.55 9.86
CA ARG A 122 43.04 -0.62 10.57
C ARG A 122 43.94 -1.31 11.59
N THR A 123 43.44 -2.36 12.24
CA THR A 123 44.20 -3.11 13.25
C THR A 123 45.01 -4.26 12.64
N GLY A 124 44.69 -4.68 11.41
CA GLY A 124 45.26 -5.86 10.78
C GLY A 124 44.68 -7.19 11.29
N ASP A 125 43.80 -7.16 12.30
CA ASP A 125 43.22 -8.36 12.90
C ASP A 125 41.95 -8.79 12.16
N LYS A 126 42.09 -9.86 11.36
CA LYS A 126 40.97 -10.45 10.62
C LYS A 126 40.01 -11.25 11.51
N SER A 127 40.39 -11.62 12.73
CA SER A 127 39.52 -12.36 13.65
C SER A 127 38.28 -11.54 14.03
N ILE A 128 38.38 -10.21 13.96
CA ILE A 128 37.28 -9.25 14.16
C ILE A 128 36.12 -9.49 13.19
N LEU A 129 36.36 -10.05 12.00
CA LEU A 129 35.31 -10.26 11.01
C LEU A 129 34.45 -11.50 11.29
N ALA A 130 35.01 -12.52 11.92
CA ALA A 130 34.33 -13.82 12.08
C ALA A 130 32.99 -13.71 12.83
N PRO A 131 32.86 -12.95 13.93
CA PRO A 131 31.58 -12.75 14.60
C PRO A 131 30.52 -12.00 13.75
N PHE A 132 30.94 -11.21 12.77
CA PHE A 132 30.07 -10.37 11.94
C PHE A 132 29.84 -10.92 10.53
N GLU A 133 30.27 -12.15 10.24
CA GLU A 133 30.20 -12.75 8.89
C GLU A 133 28.78 -12.66 8.30
N LYS A 134 27.75 -13.01 9.08
CA LYS A 134 26.35 -12.97 8.64
C LYS A 134 25.90 -11.56 8.27
N THR A 135 26.29 -10.57 9.07
CA THR A 135 25.98 -9.15 8.84
C THR A 135 26.66 -8.64 7.57
N ILE A 136 27.94 -8.98 7.39
CA ILE A 136 28.72 -8.61 6.21
C ILE A 136 28.12 -9.24 4.95
N ARG A 137 27.79 -10.54 5.01
CA ARG A 137 27.18 -11.28 3.90
C ARG A 137 25.78 -10.76 3.58
N TYR A 138 24.96 -10.45 4.58
CA TYR A 138 23.64 -9.86 4.36
C TYR A 138 23.75 -8.50 3.67
N ASN A 139 24.67 -7.65 4.14
CA ASN A 139 24.90 -6.33 3.54
C ASN A 139 25.46 -6.40 2.11
N SER A 140 26.25 -7.43 1.76
CA SER A 140 26.80 -7.59 0.40
C SER A 140 25.76 -7.95 -0.66
N GLN A 141 24.61 -8.52 -0.26
CA GLN A 141 23.55 -8.95 -1.20
C GLN A 141 23.06 -7.81 -2.10
N ILE A 142 22.98 -6.57 -1.57
CA ILE A 142 22.55 -5.40 -2.34
C ILE A 142 23.59 -5.06 -3.41
N ALA A 143 24.88 -5.07 -3.06
CA ALA A 143 25.97 -4.79 -4.00
C ALA A 143 26.08 -5.88 -5.07
N GLU A 144 25.90 -7.15 -4.70
CA GLU A 144 25.90 -8.28 -5.62
C GLU A 144 24.77 -8.18 -6.65
N LYS A 145 23.54 -7.88 -6.19
CA LYS A 145 22.40 -7.63 -7.09
C LYS A 145 22.67 -6.46 -8.03
N ALA A 146 23.17 -5.35 -7.53
CA ALA A 146 23.50 -4.19 -8.36
C ALA A 146 24.56 -4.51 -9.42
N ALA A 147 25.60 -5.28 -9.06
CA ALA A 147 26.62 -5.74 -10.00
C ALA A 147 26.05 -6.68 -11.07
N GLN A 148 25.17 -7.61 -10.69
CA GLN A 148 24.46 -8.48 -11.64
C GLN A 148 23.60 -7.68 -12.62
N THR A 149 22.83 -6.70 -12.15
CA THR A 149 22.03 -5.83 -13.02
C THR A 149 22.91 -5.03 -13.98
N ARG A 150 24.04 -4.50 -13.53
CA ARG A 150 24.99 -3.77 -14.39
C ARG A 150 25.56 -4.67 -15.50
N ARG A 151 25.92 -5.93 -15.17
CA ARG A 151 26.40 -6.91 -16.16
C ARG A 151 25.34 -7.22 -17.21
N LYS A 152 24.12 -7.54 -16.78
CA LYS A 152 22.99 -7.82 -17.68
C LYS A 152 22.69 -6.65 -18.62
N ASN A 153 22.71 -5.42 -18.10
CA ASN A 153 22.46 -4.23 -18.91
C ASN A 153 23.61 -3.96 -19.92
N ALA A 154 24.85 -4.28 -19.56
CA ALA A 154 25.99 -4.16 -20.49
C ALA A 154 25.93 -5.22 -21.60
N GLU A 155 25.57 -6.47 -21.26
CA GLU A 155 25.37 -7.56 -22.22
C GLU A 155 24.21 -7.28 -23.19
N ALA A 156 23.08 -6.78 -22.70
CA ALA A 156 21.94 -6.41 -23.55
C ALA A 156 22.30 -5.28 -24.53
N LYS A 157 23.02 -4.24 -24.07
CA LYS A 157 23.50 -3.16 -24.94
C LYS A 157 24.53 -3.64 -25.99
N ALA A 158 25.37 -4.61 -25.63
CA ALA A 158 26.32 -5.20 -26.58
C ALA A 158 25.62 -6.06 -27.65
N ALA A 159 24.49 -6.70 -27.31
CA ALA A 159 23.69 -7.48 -28.26
C ALA A 159 22.87 -6.61 -29.23
N GLU A 160 22.38 -5.44 -28.80
CA GLU A 160 21.64 -4.48 -29.65
C GLU A 160 22.56 -3.66 -30.57
N GLY A 161 23.86 -3.58 -30.27
CA GLY A 161 24.85 -2.80 -31.03
C GLY A 161 25.43 -3.50 -32.27
N ASN A 162 24.93 -4.68 -32.66
CA ASN A 162 25.41 -5.40 -33.84
C ASN A 162 24.34 -5.34 -34.95
N PRO A 163 24.36 -4.32 -35.85
CA PRO A 163 23.50 -4.34 -37.03
C PRO A 163 23.86 -5.55 -37.91
N PRO A 164 22.90 -6.23 -38.53
CA PRO A 164 23.19 -7.30 -39.48
C PRO A 164 23.98 -6.72 -40.66
N ASP A 165 25.17 -7.29 -40.92
CA ASP A 165 26.00 -6.99 -42.08
C ASP A 165 25.14 -7.05 -43.35
N GLY A 166 24.93 -5.88 -43.95
CA GLY A 166 24.24 -5.73 -45.21
C GLY A 166 25.09 -6.31 -46.33
N ASN A 167 24.79 -7.55 -46.72
CA ASN A 167 25.28 -8.11 -47.98
C ASN A 167 24.12 -8.14 -48.97
N GLY A 168 24.06 -7.13 -49.83
CA GLY A 168 23.05 -6.98 -50.87
C GLY A 168 23.59 -6.09 -51.99
N THR A 169 24.47 -6.64 -52.82
CA THR A 169 24.87 -6.05 -54.11
C THR A 169 24.06 -6.76 -55.20
N PRO A 170 23.30 -6.04 -56.05
CA PRO A 170 22.92 -6.54 -57.37
C PRO A 170 24.08 -6.40 -58.37
#